data_AF-A0A367EKM6-F1
#
_entry.id   AF-A0A367EKM6-F1
#
_cell.length_a   1.000
_cell.length_b   1.000
_cell.length_c   1.000
_cell.angle_alpha   90.00
_cell.angle_beta   90.00
_cell.angle_gamma   90.00
#
_symmetry.space_group_name_H-M   'P 1'
#
loop_
_entity.id
_entity.type
_entity.pdbx_description
1 polymer ?
#
loop_
_entity_poly.entity_id
_entity_poly.type
_entity_poly.pdbx_seq_one_letter_code
_entity_poly.pdbx_strand_id
1 'polypeptide(L)'
;MGYELRVQRESPLAYAELTRATASADAGLELRGTPEDAEVIARHGDAEHRVAIWQGRLYGEPTSDWNVAQLARLAALLGGSLVGEDGEAYVIRDGIVEQVNGAAAYEFGKLEEILSRGPVQWAA
;
A
#
# COMPACT_ATOMS: atom_id res chain seq x y z
N MET A 1 11.85 -7.12 -13.59
CA MET A 1 12.34 -6.81 -12.24
C MET A 1 11.17 -6.14 -11.54
N GLY A 2 10.67 -6.72 -10.45
CA GLY A 2 9.56 -6.14 -9.69
C GLY A 2 10.10 -5.02 -8.81
N TYR A 3 9.37 -3.92 -8.73
CA TYR A 3 9.71 -2.78 -7.90
C TYR A 3 9.05 -2.96 -6.53
N GLU A 4 9.83 -2.93 -5.44
CA GLU A 4 9.33 -3.15 -4.07
C GLU A 4 8.98 -1.82 -3.39
N LEU A 5 7.78 -1.74 -2.81
CA LEU A 5 7.41 -0.70 -1.86
C LEU A 5 7.27 -1.29 -0.46
N ARG A 6 7.86 -0.66 0.54
CA ARG A 6 7.81 -1.11 1.94
C ARG A 6 7.25 -0.05 2.87
N VAL A 7 6.52 -0.50 3.88
CA VAL A 7 6.05 0.39 4.95
C VAL A 7 7.19 0.59 5.95
N GLN A 8 7.62 1.83 6.10
CA GLN A 8 8.64 2.25 7.06
C GLN A 8 8.00 3.03 8.21
N ARG A 9 8.43 2.72 9.44
CA ARG A 9 8.01 3.37 10.68
C ARG A 9 9.22 3.55 11.59
N GLU A 10 9.14 4.51 12.50
CA GLU A 10 10.16 4.70 13.55
C GLU A 10 10.20 3.52 14.52
N SER A 11 9.02 2.96 14.84
CA SER A 11 8.89 1.78 15.69
C SER A 11 8.57 0.54 14.85
N PRO A 12 9.07 -0.66 15.22
CA PRO A 12 8.71 -1.89 14.54
C PRO A 12 7.20 -2.10 14.49
N LEU A 13 6.68 -2.43 13.30
CA LEU A 13 5.28 -2.80 13.14
C LEU A 13 5.05 -4.17 13.80
N ALA A 14 4.00 -4.29 14.61
CA ALA A 14 3.56 -5.56 15.14
C ALA A 14 2.43 -6.16 14.31
N TYR A 15 2.36 -7.50 14.21
CA TYR A 15 1.30 -8.19 13.48
C TYR A 15 -0.11 -7.79 13.95
N ALA A 16 -0.30 -7.60 15.27
CA ALA A 16 -1.58 -7.17 15.84
C ALA A 16 -1.99 -5.74 15.42
N GLU A 17 -1.04 -4.86 15.10
CA GLU A 17 -1.34 -3.55 14.51
C GLU A 17 -1.84 -3.72 13.08
N LEU A 18 -1.17 -4.58 12.30
CA LEU A 18 -1.60 -4.91 10.94
C LEU A 18 -3.02 -5.48 10.92
N THR A 19 -3.31 -6.48 11.77
CA THR A 19 -4.65 -7.08 11.88
C THR A 19 -5.72 -6.03 12.18
N ARG A 20 -5.44 -5.10 13.11
CA ARG A 20 -6.38 -4.03 13.45
C ARG A 20 -6.60 -3.05 12.31
N ALA A 21 -5.53 -2.66 11.62
CA ALA A 21 -5.62 -1.75 10.49
C ALA A 21 -6.43 -2.35 9.33
N THR A 22 -6.22 -3.63 9.02
CA THR A 22 -6.97 -4.33 7.95
C THR A 22 -8.40 -4.66 8.34
N ALA A 23 -8.69 -4.88 9.62
CA ALA A 23 -10.05 -5.17 10.09
C ALA A 23 -10.98 -3.94 10.11
N SER A 24 -10.44 -2.73 9.93
CA SER A 24 -11.27 -1.53 9.80
C SER A 24 -12.12 -1.59 8.53
N ALA A 25 -13.43 -1.31 8.64
CA ALA A 25 -14.34 -1.31 7.49
C ALA A 25 -13.87 -0.35 6.38
N ASP A 26 -13.27 0.78 6.76
CA ASP A 26 -12.75 1.79 5.83
C ASP A 26 -11.50 1.33 5.07
N ALA A 27 -10.81 0.31 5.59
CA ALA A 27 -9.67 -0.27 4.92
C ALA A 27 -10.12 -1.06 3.69
N GLY A 28 -11.27 -1.74 3.68
CA GLY A 28 -11.62 -2.62 2.54
C GLY A 28 -10.49 -3.59 2.17
N LEU A 29 -9.70 -4.01 3.18
CA LEU A 29 -8.58 -4.92 3.08
C LEU A 29 -8.91 -6.17 3.89
N GLU A 30 -8.33 -7.29 3.49
CA GLU A 30 -8.41 -8.56 4.20
C GLU A 30 -7.00 -9.05 4.50
N LEU A 31 -6.72 -9.41 5.75
CA LEU A 31 -5.46 -10.05 6.14
C LEU A 31 -5.66 -11.56 6.19
N ARG A 32 -4.81 -12.31 5.48
CA ARG A 32 -4.83 -13.78 5.46
C ARG A 32 -3.46 -14.33 5.82
N GLY A 33 -3.42 -15.38 6.64
CA GLY A 33 -2.18 -16.04 7.04
C GLY A 33 -1.91 -15.96 8.54
N THR A 34 -0.64 -16.06 8.92
CA THR A 34 -0.17 -16.14 10.30
C THR A 34 0.79 -14.99 10.64
N PRO A 35 1.14 -14.78 11.92
CA PRO A 35 2.12 -13.77 12.31
C PRO A 35 3.51 -13.93 11.67
N GLU A 36 3.87 -15.12 11.20
CA GLU A 36 5.14 -15.37 10.51
C GLU A 36 5.08 -15.08 9.01
N ASP A 37 3.92 -15.33 8.38
CA ASP A 37 3.71 -15.18 6.94
C ASP A 37 2.24 -14.88 6.64
N ALA A 38 1.95 -13.68 6.15
CA ALA A 38 0.60 -13.25 5.82
C ALA A 38 0.56 -12.36 4.58
N GLU A 39 -0.62 -12.27 3.98
CA GLU A 39 -0.90 -11.45 2.81
C GLU A 39 -2.04 -10.49 3.09
N VAL A 40 -1.91 -9.26 2.59
CA VAL A 40 -2.96 -8.25 2.60
C VAL A 40 -3.61 -8.23 1.22
N ILE A 41 -4.90 -8.50 1.19
CA ILE A 41 -5.71 -8.63 -0.01
C ILE A 41 -6.68 -7.45 -0.09
N ALA A 42 -6.85 -6.90 -1.29
CA ALA A 42 -7.91 -5.95 -1.60
C ALA A 42 -8.82 -6.54 -2.67
N ARG A 43 -10.13 -6.27 -2.57
CA ARG A 43 -11.10 -6.66 -3.60
C ARG A 43 -11.42 -5.50 -4.52
N HIS A 44 -11.53 -5.79 -5.81
CA HIS A 44 -12.09 -4.87 -6.80
C HIS A 44 -12.99 -5.67 -7.74
N GLY A 45 -14.27 -5.30 -7.82
CA GLY A 45 -15.29 -6.15 -8.43
C GLY A 45 -15.34 -7.53 -7.76
N ASP A 46 -15.30 -8.58 -8.58
CA ASP A 46 -15.27 -9.99 -8.12
C ASP A 46 -13.85 -10.55 -7.95
N ALA A 47 -12.81 -9.72 -8.17
CA ALA A 47 -11.42 -10.15 -8.14
C ALA A 47 -10.72 -9.77 -6.83
N GLU A 48 -9.82 -10.65 -6.41
CA GLU A 48 -8.95 -10.44 -5.25
C GLU A 48 -7.53 -10.13 -5.73
N HIS A 49 -6.93 -9.10 -5.15
CA HIS A 49 -5.60 -8.63 -5.51
C HIS A 49 -4.73 -8.58 -4.26
N ARG A 50 -3.58 -9.26 -4.30
CA ARG A 50 -2.57 -9.14 -3.26
C ARG A 50 -1.94 -7.74 -3.34
N VAL A 51 -2.03 -7.01 -2.24
CA VAL A 51 -1.51 -5.66 -2.10
C VAL A 51 -0.17 -5.67 -1.41
N ALA A 52 -0.04 -6.46 -0.34
CA ALA A 52 1.18 -6.54 0.45
C ALA A 52 1.40 -7.96 1.00
N ILE A 53 2.65 -8.22 1.37
CA ILE A 53 3.15 -9.40 2.06
C ILE A 53 3.70 -8.95 3.41
N TRP A 54 3.40 -9.73 4.44
CA TRP A 54 3.91 -9.60 5.79
C TRP A 54 4.84 -10.77 6.10
N GLN A 55 6.12 -10.47 6.34
CA GLN A 55 7.14 -11.44 6.77
C GLN A 55 8.10 -10.76 7.76
N GLY A 56 7.57 -10.31 8.90
CA GLY A 56 8.29 -9.47 9.87
C GLY A 56 8.51 -8.01 9.42
N ARG A 57 8.25 -7.72 8.14
CA ARG A 57 8.09 -6.39 7.54
C ARG A 57 6.92 -6.44 6.56
N LEU A 58 6.32 -5.29 6.28
CA LEU A 58 5.20 -5.16 5.34
C LEU A 58 5.70 -4.51 4.04
N TYR A 59 5.57 -5.22 2.92
CA TYR A 59 6.02 -4.77 1.61
C TYR A 59 5.11 -5.26 0.50
N GLY A 60 5.15 -4.66 -0.68
CA GLY A 60 4.39 -5.07 -1.85
C GLY A 60 5.12 -4.75 -3.14
N GLU A 61 4.76 -5.45 -4.20
CA GLU A 61 5.32 -5.27 -5.54
C GLU A 61 4.23 -4.68 -6.44
N PRO A 62 4.00 -3.36 -6.41
CA PRO A 62 2.96 -2.75 -7.22
C PRO A 62 3.23 -2.93 -8.71
N THR A 63 2.17 -3.20 -9.45
CA THR A 63 2.18 -3.30 -10.92
C THR A 63 1.24 -2.29 -11.57
N SER A 64 0.60 -1.45 -10.75
CA SER A 64 -0.40 -0.45 -11.15
C SER A 64 -0.49 0.67 -10.12
N ASP A 65 -1.00 1.83 -10.54
CA ASP A 65 -1.31 2.96 -9.65
C ASP A 65 -2.28 2.55 -8.54
N TRP A 66 -3.19 1.62 -8.85
CA TRP A 66 -4.11 1.05 -7.88
C TRP A 66 -3.39 0.31 -6.76
N ASN A 67 -2.37 -0.50 -7.08
CA ASN A 67 -1.57 -1.16 -6.04
C ASN A 67 -0.81 -0.14 -5.19
N VAL A 68 -0.24 0.89 -5.80
CA VAL A 68 0.44 1.98 -5.08
C VAL A 68 -0.52 2.69 -4.14
N ALA A 69 -1.71 3.05 -4.62
CA ALA A 69 -2.75 3.71 -3.84
C ALA A 69 -3.21 2.85 -2.64
N GLN A 70 -3.38 1.54 -2.85
CA GLN A 70 -3.74 0.60 -1.80
C GLN A 70 -2.65 0.51 -0.72
N LEU A 71 -1.39 0.40 -1.14
CA LEU A 71 -0.25 0.38 -0.23
C LEU A 71 -0.08 1.70 0.53
N ALA A 72 -0.27 2.84 -0.15
CA ALA A 72 -0.16 4.16 0.46
C ALA A 72 -1.24 4.36 1.53
N ARG A 73 -2.47 3.93 1.24
CA ARG A 73 -3.57 3.91 2.22
C ARG A 73 -3.24 3.02 3.41
N LEU A 74 -2.73 1.81 3.17
CA LEU A 74 -2.33 0.89 4.24
C LEU A 74 -1.21 1.48 5.11
N ALA A 75 -0.19 2.09 4.50
CA ALA A 75 0.88 2.76 5.23
C ALA A 75 0.35 3.92 6.10
N ALA A 76 -0.56 4.73 5.56
CA ALA A 76 -1.21 5.82 6.29
C ALA A 76 -2.04 5.30 7.49
N LEU A 77 -2.81 4.23 7.31
CA LEU A 77 -3.58 3.58 8.40
C LEU A 77 -2.67 3.04 9.52
N LEU A 78 -1.46 2.62 9.17
CA LEU A 78 -0.45 2.12 10.11
C LEU A 78 0.38 3.24 10.75
N GLY A 79 0.15 4.50 10.37
CA GLY A 79 0.96 5.64 10.82
C GLY A 79 2.42 5.52 10.36
N GLY A 80 2.65 4.97 9.18
CA GLY A 80 3.96 4.83 8.55
C GLY A 80 4.06 5.57 7.22
N SER A 81 5.25 5.52 6.63
CA SER A 81 5.52 6.01 5.27
C SER A 81 5.70 4.83 4.33
N LEU A 82 5.17 4.92 3.12
CA LEU A 82 5.47 3.95 2.07
C LEU A 82 6.72 4.43 1.34
N VAL A 83 7.75 3.58 1.23
CA VAL A 83 9.05 3.95 0.67
C VAL A 83 9.46 2.95 -0.40
N GLY A 84 9.96 3.47 -1.52
CA GLY A 84 10.50 2.67 -2.61
C GLY A 84 11.95 2.26 -2.43
N GLU A 85 12.43 1.43 -3.34
CA GLU A 85 13.82 0.95 -3.36
C GLU A 85 14.83 2.08 -3.59
N ASP A 86 14.44 3.14 -4.31
CA ASP A 86 15.30 4.28 -4.64
C ASP A 86 15.20 5.42 -3.60
N GLY A 87 14.45 5.21 -2.51
CA GLY A 87 14.30 6.15 -1.40
C GLY A 87 13.23 7.23 -1.61
N GLU A 88 12.45 7.14 -2.68
CA GLU A 88 11.22 7.90 -2.83
C GLU A 88 10.18 7.48 -1.77
N ALA A 89 9.32 8.41 -1.39
CA ALA A 89 8.21 8.15 -0.49
C ALA A 89 6.88 8.32 -1.22
N TYR A 90 5.91 7.48 -0.89
CA TYR A 90 4.54 7.58 -1.38
C TYR A 90 3.64 8.00 -0.23
N VAL A 91 2.94 9.11 -0.41
CA VAL A 91 2.12 9.73 0.62
C VAL A 91 0.75 10.09 0.08
N ILE A 92 -0.21 10.25 0.98
CA ILE A 92 -1.53 10.79 0.65
C ILE A 92 -1.62 12.19 1.26
N ARG A 93 -1.76 13.21 0.41
CA ARG A 93 -1.94 14.61 0.83
C ARG A 93 -3.20 15.17 0.19
N ASP A 94 -4.09 15.72 0.99
CA ASP A 94 -5.39 16.25 0.53
C ASP A 94 -6.18 15.25 -0.35
N GLY A 95 -6.06 13.96 -0.03
CA GLY A 95 -6.69 12.86 -0.77
C GLY A 95 -6.00 12.48 -2.07
N ILE A 96 -4.87 13.09 -2.42
CA ILE A 96 -4.06 12.82 -3.61
C ILE A 96 -2.92 11.88 -3.24
N VAL A 97 -2.72 10.82 -4.05
CA VAL A 97 -1.56 9.93 -3.95
C VAL A 97 -0.40 10.59 -4.67
N GLU A 98 0.68 10.82 -3.94
CA GLU A 98 1.89 11.48 -4.44
C GLU A 98 3.11 10.59 -4.23
N GLN A 99 4.03 10.56 -5.21
CA GLN A 99 5.41 10.14 -5.00
C GLN A 99 6.26 11.39 -4.75
N VAL A 100 7.06 11.35 -3.69
CA VAL A 100 7.96 12.42 -3.27
C VAL A 100 9.39 11.91 -3.40
N ASN A 101 10.19 12.62 -4.18
CA ASN A 101 11.63 12.37 -4.31
C ASN A 101 12.39 13.67 -4.05
N GLY A 102 12.92 13.81 -2.84
CA GLY A 102 13.55 15.05 -2.38
C GLY A 102 12.57 16.22 -2.37
N ALA A 103 12.83 17.22 -3.22
CA ALA A 103 11.99 18.41 -3.37
C ALA A 103 10.93 18.26 -4.49
N ALA A 104 10.98 17.19 -5.29
CA ALA A 104 10.01 16.92 -6.34
C ALA A 104 8.86 16.08 -5.80
N ALA A 105 7.63 16.41 -6.21
CA ALA A 105 6.45 15.60 -5.97
C ALA A 105 5.77 15.32 -7.32
N TYR A 106 5.37 14.07 -7.53
CA TYR A 106 4.61 13.62 -8.69
C TYR A 106 3.25 13.11 -8.21
N GLU A 107 2.18 13.69 -8.74
CA GLU A 107 0.80 13.31 -8.40
C GLU A 107 0.33 12.16 -9.31
N PHE A 108 -0.10 11.06 -8.70
CA PHE A 108 -0.80 9.98 -9.41
C PHE A 108 -2.27 10.35 -9.65
N GLY A 109 -2.87 11.08 -8.72
CA GLY A 109 -4.27 11.49 -8.73
C GLY A 109 -4.96 11.22 -7.41
N LYS A 110 -6.28 11.49 -7.35
CA LYS A 110 -7.05 11.29 -6.12
C LYS A 110 -7.17 9.81 -5.78
N LEU A 111 -6.98 9.49 -4.51
CA LEU A 111 -7.06 8.15 -3.96
C LEU A 111 -8.37 7.46 -4.36
N GLU A 112 -9.52 8.09 -4.14
CA GLU A 112 -10.83 7.51 -4.46
C GLU A 112 -11.03 7.28 -5.97
N GLU A 113 -10.49 8.17 -6.81
CA GLU A 113 -10.55 8.04 -8.26
C GLU A 113 -9.67 6.87 -8.75
N ILE A 114 -8.48 6.71 -8.16
CA ILE A 114 -7.60 5.57 -8.46
C ILE A 114 -8.25 4.26 -7.99
N LEU A 115 -8.73 4.20 -6.74
CA LEU A 115 -9.32 2.99 -6.16
C LEU A 115 -10.57 2.53 -6.92
N SER A 116 -11.39 3.46 -7.41
CA SER A 116 -12.60 3.14 -8.18
C SER A 116 -12.29 2.58 -9.57
N ARG A 117 -11.23 3.04 -10.24
CA ARG A 117 -10.81 2.53 -11.56
C ARG A 117 -10.32 1.09 -11.53
N GLY A 118 -9.80 0.63 -10.39
CA GLY A 118 -9.25 -0.71 -10.24
C GLY A 118 -7.83 -0.86 -10.82
N PRO A 119 -7.27 -2.07 -10.78
CA PRO A 119 -5.91 -2.32 -11.23
C PRO A 119 -5.81 -2.26 -12.76
N VAL A 120 -5.02 -1.29 -13.24
CA VAL A 120 -4.59 -1.19 -14.64
C VAL A 120 -3.08 -1.35 -14.66
N GLN A 121 -2.61 -2.46 -15.23
CA GLN A 121 -1.20 -2.78 -15.26
C GLN A 121 -0.42 -1.70 -16.02
N TRP A 122 0.71 -1.27 -15.48
CA TRP A 122 1.62 -0.37 -16.18
C TRP A 122 2.08 -1.02 -17.48
N ALA A 123 2.13 -0.23 -18.55
CA ALA A 123 2.71 -0.69 -19.80
C ALA A 123 4.21 -0.98 -19.57
N ALA A 124 4.64 -2.18 -19.93
CA ALA A 124 6.03 -2.61 -19.88
C ALA A 124 6.89 -1.92 -20.95
#